data_AF-A0A0D9ZF63-F1
#
_entry.id   AF-A0A0D9ZF63-F1
#
_cell.length_a   1.000
_cell.length_b   1.000
_cell.length_c   1.000
_cell.angle_alpha   90.00
_cell.angle_beta   90.00
_cell.angle_gamma   90.00
#
_symmetry.space_group_name_H-M   'P 1'
#
loop_
_entity.id
_entity.type
_entity.pdbx_description
1 polymer ?
#
loop_
_entity_poly.entity_id
_entity_poly.type
_entity_poly.pdbx_seq_one_letter_code
_entity_poly.pdbx_strand_id
1 'polypeptide(L)' 'MAAKPEPTQLEKEQMFGMMEKEMEYRVDLFNRLTQTCFDKCIEKRYKEAELNMGENSCIDRCVSKYWQAS' A
#
# COMPACT_ATOMS: atom_id res chain seq x y z
N MET A 1 8.34 -38.82 0.46
CA MET A 1 8.11 -37.38 0.74
C MET A 1 9.25 -36.91 1.62
N ALA A 2 10.09 -35.99 1.16
CA ALA A 2 11.23 -35.52 1.95
C ALA A 2 10.73 -34.53 3.00
N ALA A 3 10.96 -34.83 4.28
CA ALA A 3 10.79 -33.88 5.37
C ALA A 3 11.81 -32.74 5.16
N LYS A 4 11.34 -31.51 4.91
CA LYS A 4 12.22 -30.35 4.95
C LYS A 4 12.74 -30.21 6.40
N PRO A 5 14.05 -29.98 6.60
CA PRO A 5 14.58 -29.71 7.93
C PRO A 5 13.86 -28.49 8.54
N GLU A 6 13.51 -28.58 9.82
CA GLU A 6 12.94 -27.43 10.52
C GLU A 6 13.95 -26.26 10.52
N PRO A 7 13.49 -25.03 10.22
CA PRO A 7 14.37 -23.87 10.24
C PRO A 7 14.92 -23.66 11.65
N THR A 8 16.23 -23.42 11.73
CA THR A 8 16.95 -23.11 12.96
C THR A 8 16.40 -21.83 13.61
N GLN A 9 16.62 -21.66 14.91
CA GLN A 9 16.20 -20.46 15.66
C GLN A 9 16.64 -19.16 14.97
N LEU A 10 17.88 -19.13 14.47
CA LEU A 10 18.46 -18.00 13.76
C LEU A 10 17.74 -17.73 12.42
N GLU A 11 17.38 -18.77 11.67
CA GLU A 11 16.61 -18.62 10.42
C GLU A 11 15.19 -18.13 10.70
N LYS A 12 14.56 -18.56 11.80
CA LYS A 12 13.23 -18.05 12.20
C LYS A 12 13.28 -16.55 12.52
N GLU A 13 14.26 -16.09 13.28
CA GLU A 13 14.45 -14.66 13.60
C GLU A 13 14.68 -13.82 12.34
N GLN A 14 15.51 -14.31 11.41
CA GLN A 14 15.72 -13.65 10.12
C GLN A 14 14.45 -13.59 9.27
N MET A 15 13.66 -14.68 9.25
CA MET A 15 12.39 -14.72 8.55
C MET A 15 11.38 -13.72 9.13
N PHE A 16 11.26 -13.63 10.46
CA PHE A 16 10.41 -12.61 11.10
C PHE A 16 10.88 -11.19 10.78
N GLY A 17 12.18 -10.92 10.85
CA GLY A 17 12.71 -9.60 10.50
C GLY A 17 12.50 -9.20 9.03
N MET A 18 12.48 -10.16 8.10
CA MET A 18 12.09 -9.89 6.71
C MET A 18 10.60 -9.63 6.56
N MET A 19 9.75 -10.41 7.26
CA MET A 19 8.30 -10.19 7.25
C MET A 19 7.90 -8.84 7.83
N GLU A 20 8.52 -8.41 8.93
CA GLU A 20 8.31 -7.09 9.52
C GLU A 20 8.63 -5.97 8.54
N LYS A 21 9.79 -6.05 7.88
CA LYS A 21 10.17 -5.06 6.85
C LYS A 21 9.20 -5.00 5.68
N GLU A 22 8.70 -6.15 5.24
CA GLU A 22 7.71 -6.18 4.17
C GLU A 22 6.37 -5.56 4.61
N MET A 23 5.95 -5.78 5.86
CA MET A 23 4.77 -5.11 6.41
C MET A 23 4.98 -3.59 6.52
N GLU A 24 6.12 -3.13 7.05
CA GLU A 24 6.44 -1.70 7.15
C GLU A 24 6.44 -1.04 5.78
N TYR A 25 7.06 -1.67 4.78
CA TYR A 25 7.06 -1.18 3.40
C TYR A 25 5.64 -1.06 2.82
N ARG A 26 4.78 -2.06 3.03
CA ARG A 26 3.39 -2.02 2.55
C ARG A 26 2.58 -0.90 3.20
N VAL A 27 2.82 -0.64 4.49
CA VAL A 27 2.15 0.45 5.22
C VAL A 27 2.62 1.81 4.71
N ASP A 28 3.93 2.03 4.55
CA ASP A 28 4.48 3.27 4.00
C ASP A 28 3.96 3.53 2.57
N LEU A 29 3.96 2.50 1.73
CA LEU A 29 3.43 2.56 0.37
C LEU A 29 1.95 2.98 0.36
N PHE A 30 1.12 2.35 1.19
CA PHE A 30 -0.30 2.66 1.28
C PHE A 30 -0.53 4.11 1.74
N ASN A 31 0.20 4.55 2.77
CA ASN A 31 0.08 5.92 3.28
C ASN A 31 0.44 6.97 2.21
N ARG A 32 1.53 6.74 1.47
CA ARG A 32 1.95 7.63 0.37
C ARG A 32 0.97 7.61 -0.79
N LEU A 33 0.46 6.45 -1.16
CA LEU A 33 -0.56 6.29 -2.20
C LEU A 33 -1.83 7.09 -1.84
N THR A 34 -2.35 6.89 -0.62
CA THR A 34 -3.57 7.54 -0.14
C THR A 34 -3.41 9.05 -0.10
N GLN A 35 -2.32 9.57 0.47
CA GLN A 35 -2.05 11.01 0.50
C GLN A 35 -1.93 11.59 -0.91
N THR A 36 -1.15 10.93 -1.79
CA THR A 36 -0.93 11.40 -3.16
C THR A 36 -2.23 11.49 -3.95
N CYS A 37 -3.08 10.46 -3.87
CA CYS A 37 -4.33 10.45 -4.62
C CYS A 37 -5.39 11.35 -3.99
N PHE A 38 -5.41 11.50 -2.68
CA PHE A 38 -6.28 12.47 -2.01
C PHE A 38 -5.96 13.90 -2.46
N ASP A 39 -4.69 14.30 -2.41
CA ASP A 39 -4.26 15.65 -2.81
C ASP A 39 -4.48 15.96 -4.30
N LYS A 40 -4.43 14.93 -5.16
CA LYS A 40 -4.62 15.10 -6.61
C LYS A 40 -6.08 15.08 -7.03
N CYS A 41 -6.94 14.33 -6.33
CA CYS A 41 -8.29 14.03 -6.81
C CYS A 41 -9.41 14.67 -6.00
N ILE A 42 -9.17 15.07 -4.75
CA ILE A 42 -10.21 15.62 -3.88
C ILE A 42 -10.08 17.15 -3.81
N GLU A 43 -11.18 17.86 -4.08
CA GLU A 43 -11.21 19.32 -3.95
C GLU A 43 -11.10 19.73 -2.46
N LYS A 44 -10.28 20.75 -2.16
CA LYS A 44 -10.17 21.32 -0.80
C LYS A 44 -11.46 22.00 -0.31
N ARG A 45 -12.32 22.40 -1.25
CA ARG A 45 -13.65 22.93 -0.94
C ARG A 45 -14.63 21.77 -0.92
N TYR A 46 -14.68 21.09 0.22
CA TYR A 46 -15.58 19.96 0.44
C TYR A 46 -17.04 20.44 0.36
N LYS A 47 -17.69 20.15 -0.76
CA LYS A 47 -19.11 20.48 -0.99
C LYS A 47 -20.04 19.41 -0.39
N GLU A 48 -19.57 18.18 -0.38
CA GLU A 48 -20.33 16.96 -0.05
C GLU A 48 -19.40 16.01 0.73
N ALA A 49 -19.96 15.12 1.55
CA ALA A 49 -19.18 14.13 2.29
C ALA A 49 -18.86 12.88 1.45
N GLU A 50 -19.63 12.63 0.39
CA GLU A 50 -19.47 11.49 -0.49
C GLU A 50 -18.64 11.86 -1.72
N LEU A 51 -17.91 10.87 -2.23
CA LEU A 51 -17.14 11.04 -3.45
C LEU A 51 -18.07 11.07 -4.65
N ASN A 52 -17.97 12.12 -5.46
CA ASN A 52 -18.70 12.17 -6.71
C ASN A 52 -18.08 11.21 -7.75
N MET A 53 -18.79 10.98 -8.86
CA MET A 53 -18.33 10.10 -9.95
C MET A 53 -16.97 10.51 -10.53
N GLY A 54 -16.69 11.82 -10.58
CA GLY A 54 -15.43 12.37 -11.07
C GLY A 54 -14.26 12.08 -10.13
N GLU A 55 -14.47 12.24 -8.82
CA GLU A 55 -13.48 11.93 -7.77
C GLU A 55 -13.15 10.44 -7.75
N ASN A 56 -14.18 9.57 -7.77
CA ASN A 56 -13.99 8.12 -7.85
C ASN A 56 -13.17 7.72 -9.08
N SER A 57 -13.57 8.21 -10.26
CA SER A 57 -12.85 7.93 -11.51
C SER A 57 -11.42 8.48 -11.50
N CYS A 58 -11.18 9.61 -10.81
CA CYS A 58 -9.84 10.18 -10.65
C CYS A 58 -8.97 9.28 -9.77
N ILE A 59 -9.50 8.81 -8.63
CA ILE A 59 -8.77 7.93 -7.69
C ILE A 59 -8.33 6.66 -8.40
N ASP A 60 -9.21 5.99 -9.15
CA ASP A 60 -8.87 4.77 -9.89
C ASP A 60 -7.69 4.99 -10.85
N ARG A 61 -7.73 6.09 -11.61
CA ARG A 61 -6.64 6.48 -12.53
C ARG A 61 -5.38 6.87 -11.78
N CYS A 62 -5.50 7.53 -10.64
CA CYS A 62 -4.37 7.94 -9.82
C CYS A 62 -3.63 6.71 -9.28
N VAL A 63 -4.35 5.75 -8.72
CA VAL A 63 -3.79 4.50 -8.21
C VAL A 63 -3.07 3.76 -9.34
N SER A 64 -3.71 3.60 -10.51
CA SER A 64 -3.10 2.95 -11.68
C SER A 64 -1.78 3.62 -12.10
N LYS A 65 -1.74 4.97 -12.12
CA LYS A 65 -0.53 5.73 -12.45
C LYS A 65 0.54 5.64 -11.37
N TYR A 66 0.15 5.63 -10.10
CA TYR A 66 1.08 5.50 -8.98
C TYR A 66 1.85 4.18 -9.07
N TRP A 67 1.14 3.07 -9.32
CA TRP A 67 1.76 1.76 -9.50
C TRP A 67 2.64 1.65 -10.74
N GLN A 68 2.30 2.33 -11.84
CA GLN A 68 3.15 2.36 -13.05
C GLN A 68 4.45 3.13 -12.84
N ALA A 69 4.47 4.08 -11.90
CA ALA A 69 5.64 4.91 -11.60
C ALA A 69 6.47 4.39 -10.41
N SER A 70 5.98 3.38 -9.69
CA SER A 70 6.62 2.76 -8.53
C SER A 70 7.49 1.58 -8.91
#